data_AF-A0A0M2K1W8-F1
#
_entry.id   AF-A0A0M2K1W8-F1
#
_cell.length_a   1.000
_cell.length_b   1.000
_cell.length_c   1.000
_cell.angle_alpha   90.00
_cell.angle_beta   90.00
_cell.angle_gamma   90.00
#
_symmetry.space_group_name_H-M   'P 1'
#
loop_
_entity.id
_entity.type
_entity.pdbx_description
1 polymer ?
#
loop_
_entity_poly.entity_id
_entity_poly.type
_entity_poly.pdbx_seq_one_letter_code
_entity_poly.pdbx_strand_id
1 'polypeptide(L)' 'MRQTGKGAMSGMSGSETRQLTKGVFVRFTDAQLALLQDAATHRGVSVPQLLRDRSLSPEIERAAS' A
#
# COMPACT_ATOMS: atom_id res chain seq x y z
N MET A 1 44.11 -23.02 -23.27
CA MET A 1 43.35 -21.93 -23.91
C MET A 1 42.56 -21.20 -22.83
N ARG A 2 42.71 -19.88 -22.80
CA ARG A 2 42.02 -18.96 -21.88
C ARG A 2 40.59 -18.72 -22.38
N GLN A 3 39.61 -18.67 -21.48
CA GLN A 3 38.50 -17.74 -21.64
C GLN A 3 37.92 -17.33 -20.29
N THR A 4 38.23 -16.09 -19.93
CA THR A 4 37.59 -15.26 -18.93
C THR A 4 36.21 -14.83 -19.45
N GLY A 5 35.17 -14.99 -18.64
CA GLY A 5 33.83 -14.46 -18.91
C GLY A 5 33.31 -13.70 -17.69
N LYS A 6 33.74 -12.45 -17.53
CA LYS A 6 33.22 -11.48 -16.57
C LYS A 6 31.83 -11.05 -17.06
N GLY A 7 30.78 -11.65 -16.51
CA GLY A 7 29.39 -11.25 -16.71
C GLY A 7 28.90 -10.43 -15.53
N ALA A 8 29.17 -9.13 -15.53
CA ALA A 8 28.47 -8.18 -14.69
C ALA A 8 27.26 -7.66 -15.48
N MET A 9 26.04 -7.99 -15.08
CA MET A 9 24.81 -7.20 -15.24
C MET A 9 23.79 -7.76 -14.24
N SER A 10 23.51 -6.99 -13.20
CA SER A 10 22.41 -6.02 -13.19
C SER A 10 21.08 -6.74 -12.97
N GLY A 11 20.71 -6.73 -11.71
CA GLY A 11 19.48 -7.29 -11.20
C GLY A 11 19.49 -7.08 -9.71
N MET A 12 19.64 -5.82 -9.29
CA MET A 12 18.98 -5.37 -8.06
C MET A 12 17.51 -5.72 -8.27
N SER A 13 17.16 -6.98 -7.97
CA SER A 13 15.84 -7.26 -7.45
C SER A 13 15.86 -6.48 -6.15
N GLY A 14 15.49 -5.21 -6.22
CA GLY A 14 14.97 -4.50 -5.08
C GLY A 14 13.92 -5.45 -4.57
N SER A 15 14.28 -6.21 -3.53
CA SER A 15 13.31 -6.71 -2.58
C SER A 15 12.53 -5.46 -2.29
N GLU A 16 11.36 -5.35 -2.93
CA GLU A 16 10.38 -4.33 -2.65
C GLU A 16 10.15 -4.56 -1.17
N THR A 17 10.91 -3.84 -0.35
CA THR A 17 10.74 -3.83 1.08
C THR A 17 9.40 -3.15 1.16
N ARG A 18 8.32 -3.96 1.11
CA ARG A 18 6.98 -3.57 1.47
C ARG A 18 7.17 -2.95 2.82
N GLN A 19 7.37 -1.63 2.84
CA GLN A 19 7.67 -0.88 4.03
C GLN A 19 6.47 -1.19 4.92
N LEU A 20 6.74 -2.00 5.94
CA LEU A 20 5.76 -2.71 6.72
C LEU A 20 4.68 -1.70 7.09
N THR A 21 3.49 -1.88 6.50
CA THR A 21 2.32 -1.04 6.70
C THR A 21 2.21 -0.79 8.20
N LYS A 22 2.54 0.43 8.64
CA LYS A 22 2.37 0.77 10.05
C LYS A 22 0.87 0.66 10.33
N GLY A 23 0.49 -0.22 11.26
CA GLY A 23 -0.89 -0.41 11.64
C GLY A 23 -1.40 0.83 12.37
N VAL A 24 -2.43 1.49 11.82
CA VAL A 24 -3.18 2.54 12.50
C VAL A 24 -4.50 1.95 12.94
N PHE A 25 -4.73 1.90 14.25
CA PHE A 25 -5.98 1.41 14.83
C PHE A 25 -6.88 2.59 15.14
N VAL A 26 -8.09 2.59 14.57
CA VAL A 26 -9.12 3.61 14.81
C VAL A 26 -10.35 2.92 15.40
N ARG A 27 -10.93 3.50 16.44
CA ARG A 27 -12.16 2.98 17.07
C ARG A 27 -13.38 3.61 16.41
N PHE A 28 -14.38 2.79 16.15
CA PHE A 28 -15.68 3.19 15.63
C PHE A 28 -16.77 2.64 16.54
N THR A 29 -17.91 3.32 16.59
CA THR A 29 -19.14 2.69 17.06
C THR A 29 -19.63 1.69 16.01
N ASP A 30 -20.49 0.74 16.41
CA ASP A 30 -21.03 -0.25 15.48
C ASP A 30 -21.78 0.41 14.31
N ALA A 31 -22.52 1.49 14.57
CA ALA A 31 -23.21 2.26 13.53
C ALA A 31 -22.24 2.92 12.54
N GLN A 32 -21.13 3.48 13.03
CA GLN A 32 -20.09 4.06 12.17
C GLN A 32 -19.42 2.99 11.31
N LEU A 33 -19.13 1.82 11.91
CA LEU A 33 -18.51 0.70 11.19
C LEU A 33 -19.44 0.16 10.09
N ALA A 34 -20.74 0.02 10.36
CA ALA A 34 -21.73 -0.41 9.38
C ALA A 34 -21.78 0.53 8.16
N LEU A 35 -21.79 1.85 8.40
CA LEU A 35 -21.75 2.85 7.32
C LEU A 35 -20.46 2.78 6.49
N LEU A 36 -19.32 2.53 7.15
CA LEU A 36 -18.03 2.36 6.44
C LEU A 36 -18.01 1.08 5.60
N GLN A 37 -18.58 -0.01 6.11
CA GLN A 37 -18.67 -1.29 5.40
C GLN A 37 -19.58 -1.17 4.17
N ASP A 38 -20.73 -0.51 4.30
CA ASP A 38 -21.65 -0.25 3.19
C ASP A 38 -20.97 0.60 2.10
N ALA A 39 -20.34 1.70 2.50
CA ALA A 39 -19.62 2.58 1.57
C ALA A 39 -18.44 1.88 0.86
N ALA A 40 -17.73 0.99 1.55
CA ALA A 40 -16.64 0.20 0.99
C ALA A 40 -17.18 -0.83 -0.01
N THR A 41 -18.28 -1.50 0.33
CA THR A 41 -18.99 -2.46 -0.52
C THR A 41 -19.48 -1.80 -1.81
N HIS A 42 -20.13 -0.64 -1.71
CA HIS A 42 -20.61 0.11 -2.87
C HIS A 42 -19.47 0.52 -3.82
N ARG A 43 -18.25 0.69 -3.30
CA ARG A 43 -17.06 1.06 -4.10
C ARG A 43 -16.21 -0.14 -4.51
N GLY A 44 -16.54 -1.36 -4.07
CA GLY A 44 -15.77 -2.57 -4.33
C GLY A 44 -14.35 -2.55 -3.72
N VAL A 45 -14.13 -1.82 -2.63
CA VAL A 45 -12.83 -1.71 -1.94
C VAL A 45 -12.93 -2.19 -0.50
N SER A 46 -11.79 -2.41 0.16
CA SER A 46 -11.76 -2.72 1.60
C SER A 46 -11.99 -1.46 2.46
N VAL A 47 -12.48 -1.62 3.70
CA VAL A 47 -12.60 -0.49 4.65
C VAL A 47 -11.26 0.22 4.90
N PRO A 48 -10.13 -0.47 5.12
CA PRO A 48 -8.83 0.20 5.25
C PRO A 48 -8.45 1.02 4.02
N GLN A 49 -8.71 0.52 2.82
CA GLN A 49 -8.45 1.24 1.58
C GLN A 49 -9.36 2.47 1.46
N LEU A 50 -10.66 2.32 1.74
CA LEU A 50 -11.60 3.43 1.76
C LEU A 50 -11.15 4.55 2.71
N LEU A 51 -10.70 4.18 3.91
CA LEU A 51 -10.19 5.13 4.90
C LEU A 51 -8.90 5.80 4.43
N ARG A 52 -7.97 5.02 3.87
CA ARG A 52 -6.73 5.56 3.29
C ARG A 52 -7.03 6.60 2.23
N ASP A 53 -7.85 6.27 1.24
CA ASP A 53 -8.17 7.14 0.11
C ASP A 53 -8.86 8.44 0.55
N ARG A 54 -9.66 8.39 1.62
CA ARG A 54 -10.33 9.57 2.20
C ARG A 54 -9.40 10.42 3.08
N SER A 55 -8.37 9.83 3.67
CA SER A 55 -7.51 10.50 4.66
C SER A 55 -6.20 11.05 4.08
N LEU A 56 -5.72 10.51 2.96
CA LEU A 56 -4.51 11.01 2.32
C LEU A 56 -4.81 12.26 1.49
N SER A 57 -4.04 13.32 1.71
CA SER A 57 -4.03 14.46 0.80
C SER A 57 -3.27 14.10 -0.49
N PRO A 58 -3.54 14.80 -1.61
CA PRO A 58 -2.80 14.57 -2.86
C PRO A 58 -1.28 14.73 -2.72
N GLU A 59 -0.83 15.58 -1.79
CA GLU A 59 0.58 15.78 -1.47
C GLU A 59 1.20 14.53 -0.84
N ILE A 60 0.48 13.87 0.07
CA ILE A 60 0.93 12.64 0.73
C ILE A 60 0.86 11.45 -0.24
N GLU A 61 -0.15 11.41 -1.11
CA GLU A 61 -0.29 10.38 -2.14
C GLU A 61 0.85 10.44 -3.17
N ARG A 62 1.25 11.64 -3.61
CA ARG A 62 2.40 11.85 -4.50
C ARG A 62 3.72 11.39 -3.88
N ALA A 63 3.88 11.48 -2.57
CA ALA A 63 5.07 10.99 -1.89
C ALA A 63 5.21 9.45 -1.91
N ALA A 64 4.15 8.74 -2.32
CA ALA A 64 4.14 7.28 -2.45
C ALA A 64 4.31 6.79 -3.91
N SER A 65 4.43 7.69 -4.89
CA SER A 65 4.65 7.41 -6.31
C SER A 65 6.11 7.58 -6.70
#